data_AF-D7JE79-F1
#
_entry.id   AF-D7JE79-F1
#
_cell.length_a   1.000
_cell.length_b   1.000
_cell.length_c   1.000
_cell.angle_alpha   90.00
_cell.angle_beta   90.00
_cell.angle_gamma   90.00
#
_symmetry.space_group_name_H-M   'P 1'
#
loop_
_entity.id
_entity.type
_entity.pdbx_description
1 polymer ?
#
loop_
_entity_poly.entity_id
_entity_poly.type
_entity_poly.pdbx_seq_one_letter_code
_entity_poly.pdbx_strand_id
1 'polypeptide(L)'
;MKKLLVIVCLEILVFSFCSIHKSNSNDNSVRVDNFGHGQIHNVQVRDFSEIPKGLLYNIDEMGKDNSSILNECEGKYLNYIFNIDPQDFNLVGKQVGFITRGKTYYFKETRERFYSNSTIVGGSSLYIFNAEQKAESGGYDAAIVYWSKFSLPIEDVVKRLKKH
;
A
#
# COMPACT_ATOMS: atom_id res chain seq x y z
N MET A 1 18.46 64.69 -30.12
CA MET A 1 18.34 63.70 -31.22
C MET A 1 19.57 62.81 -31.26
N LYS A 2 19.44 61.54 -30.85
CA LYS A 2 19.99 60.34 -31.52
C LYS A 2 19.79 59.11 -30.62
N LYS A 3 18.86 58.27 -31.11
CA LYS A 3 18.81 56.80 -31.11
C LYS A 3 18.49 56.05 -29.80
N LEU A 4 17.28 55.51 -29.79
CA LEU A 4 16.86 54.29 -29.11
C LEU A 4 17.86 53.14 -29.35
N LEU A 5 18.02 52.29 -28.34
CA LEU A 5 17.95 50.82 -28.52
C LEU A 5 17.42 50.18 -27.23
N VAL A 6 16.23 49.60 -27.35
CA VAL A 6 15.59 48.69 -26.39
C VAL A 6 16.35 47.37 -26.43
N ILE A 7 16.79 46.85 -25.29
CA ILE A 7 17.26 45.47 -25.16
C ILE A 7 16.45 44.78 -24.06
N VAL A 8 15.75 43.74 -24.53
CA VAL A 8 14.78 42.88 -23.87
C VAL A 8 15.47 41.98 -22.83
N CYS A 9 14.79 41.77 -21.70
CA CYS A 9 15.17 40.83 -20.65
C CYS A 9 15.49 39.45 -21.23
N LEU A 10 16.72 39.00 -21.02
CA LEU A 10 17.15 37.63 -21.29
C LEU A 10 17.23 36.88 -19.96
N GLU A 11 16.44 35.82 -19.87
CA GLU A 11 16.45 34.83 -18.80
C GLU A 11 17.87 34.29 -18.60
N ILE A 12 18.39 34.41 -17.38
CA ILE A 12 19.51 33.59 -16.92
C ILE A 12 19.03 32.84 -15.69
N LEU A 13 18.71 31.57 -15.96
CA LEU A 13 18.67 30.43 -15.05
C LEU A 13 19.69 30.58 -13.91
N VAL A 14 19.22 30.96 -12.73
CA VAL A 14 19.94 30.76 -11.48
C VAL A 14 19.47 29.43 -10.89
N PHE A 15 20.13 28.34 -11.30
CA PHE A 15 20.17 27.12 -10.49
C PHE A 15 21.04 27.41 -9.26
N SER A 16 20.42 27.94 -8.21
CA SER A 16 21.08 28.12 -6.91
C SER A 16 20.74 26.96 -5.98
N PHE A 17 21.81 26.23 -5.67
CA PHE A 17 22.10 25.38 -4.51
C PHE A 17 20.99 25.11 -3.47
N CYS A 18 20.82 23.81 -3.22
CA CYS A 18 20.60 23.16 -1.94
C CYS A 18 19.94 24.00 -0.83
N SER A 19 18.62 23.86 -0.71
CA SER A 19 18.04 23.76 0.62
C SER A 19 17.84 22.29 0.93
N ILE A 20 18.67 21.75 1.84
CA ILE A 20 18.33 20.56 2.61
C ILE A 20 17.09 20.97 3.42
N HIS A 21 15.91 20.82 2.83
CA HIS A 21 14.70 20.81 3.63
C HIS A 21 14.75 19.47 4.35
N LYS A 22 15.12 19.53 5.63
CA LYS A 22 14.82 18.48 6.60
C LYS A 22 13.30 18.41 6.63
N SER A 23 12.72 17.68 5.69
CA SER A 23 11.31 17.34 5.71
C SER A 23 11.16 16.37 6.86
N ASN A 24 10.92 16.94 8.03
CA ASN A 24 10.33 16.22 9.13
C ASN A 24 8.93 15.86 8.64
N SER A 25 8.82 14.73 7.93
CA SER A 25 7.54 14.10 7.64
C SER A 25 7.04 13.60 8.98
N ASN A 26 6.46 14.50 9.77
CA ASN A 26 5.37 14.09 10.62
C ASN A 26 4.24 13.76 9.64
N ASP A 27 4.32 12.58 9.03
CA ASP A 27 3.15 11.89 8.54
C ASP A 27 2.32 11.66 9.79
N ASN A 28 1.44 12.62 10.06
CA ASN A 28 0.23 12.34 10.79
C ASN A 28 -0.42 11.21 10.01
N SER A 29 -0.15 9.97 10.43
CA SER A 29 -1.08 8.87 10.25
C SER A 29 -2.40 9.48 10.68
N VAL A 30 -3.29 9.74 9.72
CA VAL A 30 -4.60 10.26 10.02
C VAL A 30 -5.27 9.17 10.84
N ARG A 31 -5.16 9.29 12.16
CA ARG A 31 -6.08 8.68 13.09
C ARG A 31 -7.38 9.42 12.88
N VAL A 32 -8.17 8.94 11.91
CA VAL A 32 -9.60 9.25 11.90
C VAL A 32 -10.19 8.32 12.95
N ASP A 33 -10.23 8.81 14.18
CA ASP A 33 -11.05 8.24 15.23
C ASP A 33 -12.51 8.42 14.79
N ASN A 34 -13.09 7.43 14.10
CA ASN A 34 -14.52 7.30 13.91
C ASN A 34 -14.86 5.82 13.73
N PHE A 35 -15.44 5.22 14.76
CA PHE A 35 -15.95 3.84 14.83
C PHE A 35 -17.03 3.48 13.77
N GLY A 36 -17.23 4.31 12.73
CA GLY A 36 -18.17 4.11 11.62
C GLY A 36 -17.54 4.05 10.22
N HIS A 37 -16.26 4.40 10.03
CA HIS A 37 -15.61 4.34 8.71
C HIS A 37 -14.45 3.32 8.76
N GLY A 38 -14.41 2.37 7.81
CA GLY A 38 -13.31 1.40 7.73
C GLY A 38 -11.93 2.05 7.62
N GLN A 39 -10.87 1.29 7.93
CA GLN A 39 -9.52 1.81 8.09
C GLN A 39 -8.68 1.59 6.84
N ILE A 40 -7.81 2.56 6.50
CA ILE A 40 -6.88 2.45 5.38
C ILE A 40 -5.44 2.51 5.92
N HIS A 41 -4.66 1.48 5.62
CA HIS A 41 -3.26 1.35 6.04
C HIS A 41 -2.37 1.29 4.80
N ASN A 42 -1.41 2.19 4.70
CA ASN A 42 -0.39 2.13 3.66
C ASN A 42 0.75 1.22 4.11
N VAL A 43 1.44 0.63 3.14
CA VAL A 43 2.66 -0.12 3.41
C VAL A 43 3.70 0.76 4.14
N GLN A 44 4.29 0.21 5.20
CA GLN A 44 5.24 0.88 6.10
C GLN A 44 6.70 0.46 5.88
N VAL A 45 6.90 -0.67 5.20
CA VAL A 45 8.23 -1.20 4.84
C VAL A 45 8.57 -0.77 3.42
N ARG A 46 9.85 -0.58 3.05
CA ARG A 46 10.22 -0.32 1.63
C ARG A 46 11.05 -1.44 1.01
N ASP A 47 11.87 -2.09 1.83
CA ASP A 47 12.83 -3.10 1.41
C ASP A 47 12.62 -4.43 2.16
N PHE A 48 12.90 -5.55 1.50
CA PHE A 48 12.82 -6.87 2.14
C PHE A 48 13.83 -7.04 3.29
N SER A 49 14.93 -6.30 3.29
CA SER A 49 15.93 -6.32 4.38
C SER A 49 15.38 -5.82 5.72
N GLU A 50 14.30 -5.03 5.71
CA GLU A 50 13.60 -4.57 6.92
C GLU A 50 12.67 -5.64 7.50
N ILE A 51 12.38 -6.72 6.75
CA ILE A 51 11.46 -7.78 7.14
C ILE A 51 12.24 -8.90 7.86
N PRO A 52 11.80 -9.37 9.04
CA PRO A 52 12.43 -10.46 9.74
C PRO A 52 12.58 -11.69 8.85
N LYS A 53 13.80 -12.24 8.79
CA LYS A 53 14.11 -13.41 7.95
C LYS A 53 13.17 -14.60 8.19
N GLY A 54 12.67 -14.77 9.41
CA GLY A 54 11.70 -15.81 9.74
C GLY A 54 10.37 -15.68 8.99
N LEU A 55 9.94 -14.46 8.63
CA LEU A 55 8.74 -14.24 7.80
C LEU A 55 9.02 -14.49 6.32
N LEU A 56 10.26 -14.30 5.88
CA LEU A 56 10.67 -14.49 4.49
C LEU A 56 11.06 -15.94 4.16
N TYR A 57 11.34 -16.77 5.17
CA TYR A 57 11.71 -18.18 4.99
C TYR A 57 10.66 -18.97 4.19
N ASN A 58 9.39 -18.65 4.38
CA ASN A 58 8.26 -19.30 3.72
C ASN A 58 7.65 -18.43 2.61
N ILE A 59 8.42 -17.53 1.98
CA ILE A 59 7.90 -16.65 0.92
C ILE A 59 7.33 -17.44 -0.27
N ASP A 60 7.87 -18.63 -0.53
CA ASP A 60 7.39 -19.54 -1.57
C ASP A 60 6.01 -20.13 -1.26
N GLU A 61 5.60 -20.19 0.01
CA GLU A 61 4.28 -20.69 0.45
C GLU A 61 3.14 -19.68 0.23
N MET A 62 3.46 -18.43 -0.07
CA MET A 62 2.46 -17.38 -0.29
C MET A 62 1.85 -17.50 -1.70
N GLY A 63 0.54 -17.31 -1.84
CA GLY A 63 -0.17 -17.31 -3.13
C GLY A 63 -0.06 -18.61 -3.92
N LYS A 64 0.14 -19.75 -3.25
CA LYS A 64 0.09 -21.08 -3.88
C LYS A 64 -1.34 -21.54 -4.17
N ASP A 65 -2.28 -21.08 -3.37
CA ASP A 65 -3.71 -21.33 -3.54
C ASP A 65 -4.44 -20.12 -4.14
N ASN A 66 -5.66 -20.38 -4.62
CA ASN A 66 -6.58 -19.35 -5.09
C ASN A 66 -7.60 -18.96 -4.01
N SER A 67 -7.36 -19.31 -2.74
CA SER A 67 -8.27 -19.01 -1.63
C SER A 67 -8.23 -17.52 -1.33
N SER A 68 -9.39 -16.90 -1.15
CA SER A 68 -9.48 -15.54 -0.62
C SER A 68 -9.11 -15.46 0.85
N ILE A 69 -9.07 -16.59 1.56
CA ILE A 69 -8.62 -16.67 2.95
C ILE A 69 -7.09 -16.71 2.98
N LEU A 70 -6.51 -15.84 3.81
CA LEU A 70 -5.06 -15.77 3.98
C LEU A 70 -4.55 -16.93 4.85
N ASN A 71 -3.53 -17.62 4.37
CA ASN A 71 -2.82 -18.61 5.18
C ASN A 71 -1.90 -17.92 6.21
N GLU A 72 -1.27 -18.71 7.08
CA GLU A 72 -0.43 -18.19 8.16
C GLU A 72 0.76 -17.37 7.66
N CYS A 73 1.42 -17.81 6.58
CA CYS A 73 2.58 -17.11 6.02
C CYS A 73 2.16 -15.77 5.40
N GLU A 74 1.09 -15.79 4.60
CA GLU A 74 0.53 -14.60 3.96
C GLU A 74 0.06 -13.57 4.98
N GLY A 75 -0.74 -14.00 5.96
CA GLY A 75 -1.30 -13.10 6.98
C GLY A 75 -0.22 -12.46 7.85
N LYS A 76 0.78 -13.23 8.29
CA LYS A 76 1.91 -12.69 9.08
C LYS A 76 2.75 -11.69 8.28
N TYR A 77 3.05 -12.01 7.02
CA TYR A 77 3.76 -11.10 6.13
C TYR A 77 2.98 -9.79 5.94
N LEU A 78 1.69 -9.87 5.66
CA LEU A 78 0.85 -8.69 5.44
C LEU A 78 0.69 -7.85 6.71
N ASN A 79 0.48 -8.47 7.88
CA ASN A 79 0.47 -7.75 9.17
C ASN A 79 1.77 -6.95 9.34
N TYR A 80 2.92 -7.55 9.02
CA TYR A 80 4.21 -6.88 9.16
C TYR A 80 4.36 -5.68 8.20
N ILE A 81 4.13 -5.87 6.90
CA ILE A 81 4.40 -4.79 5.92
C ILE A 81 3.43 -3.61 6.06
N PHE A 82 2.23 -3.83 6.61
CA PHE A 82 1.26 -2.78 6.90
C PHE A 82 1.33 -2.26 8.34
N ASN A 83 2.23 -2.80 9.17
CA ASN A 83 2.37 -2.47 10.59
C ASN A 83 1.06 -2.62 11.39
N ILE A 84 0.35 -3.72 11.17
CA ILE A 84 -0.87 -4.07 11.89
C ILE A 84 -0.51 -4.87 13.14
N ASP A 85 -0.97 -4.42 14.30
CA ASP A 85 -0.89 -5.21 15.53
C ASP A 85 -1.86 -6.40 15.44
N PRO A 86 -1.37 -7.66 15.49
CA PRO A 86 -2.23 -8.83 15.47
C PRO A 86 -3.19 -8.93 16.67
N GLN A 87 -2.96 -8.19 17.76
CA GLN A 87 -3.91 -8.09 18.87
C GLN A 87 -5.13 -7.25 18.51
N ASP A 88 -4.95 -6.22 17.68
CA ASP A 88 -6.03 -5.35 17.22
C ASP A 88 -6.77 -5.95 16.02
N PHE A 89 -6.02 -6.41 15.01
CA PHE A 89 -6.58 -7.04 13.82
C PHE A 89 -5.58 -8.01 13.17
N ASN A 90 -5.77 -9.30 13.37
CA ASN A 90 -4.92 -10.29 12.71
C ASN A 90 -5.44 -10.67 11.32
N LEU A 91 -4.64 -10.46 10.27
CA LEU A 91 -4.95 -10.89 8.89
C LEU A 91 -4.89 -12.41 8.68
N VAL A 92 -4.24 -13.18 9.55
CA VAL A 92 -4.20 -14.65 9.42
C VAL A 92 -5.61 -15.23 9.50
N GLY A 93 -5.99 -16.01 8.49
CA GLY A 93 -7.32 -16.62 8.38
C GLY A 93 -8.44 -15.66 7.98
N LYS A 94 -8.12 -14.41 7.65
CA LYS A 94 -9.11 -13.44 7.16
C LYS A 94 -9.36 -13.59 5.67
N GLN A 95 -10.60 -13.32 5.25
CA GLN A 95 -10.96 -13.25 3.85
C GLN A 95 -10.57 -11.88 3.29
N VAL A 96 -9.56 -11.84 2.42
CA VAL A 96 -8.96 -10.61 1.90
C VAL A 96 -9.03 -10.56 0.38
N GLY A 97 -9.62 -9.49 -0.14
CA GLY A 97 -9.73 -9.27 -1.58
C GLY A 97 -8.49 -8.58 -2.14
N PHE A 98 -7.98 -9.02 -3.28
CA PHE A 98 -6.81 -8.40 -3.93
C PHE A 98 -7.23 -7.70 -5.21
N ILE A 99 -7.32 -6.36 -5.15
CA ILE A 99 -7.79 -5.52 -6.25
C ILE A 99 -6.58 -5.09 -7.08
N THR A 100 -6.59 -5.55 -8.34
CA THR A 100 -5.80 -5.11 -9.52
C THR A 100 -5.61 -6.33 -10.43
N ARG A 101 -5.01 -7.42 -9.94
CA ARG A 101 -4.82 -8.70 -10.66
C ARG A 101 -4.97 -9.95 -9.77
N GLY A 102 -5.50 -9.81 -8.56
CA GLY A 102 -5.78 -10.93 -7.64
C GLY A 102 -4.59 -11.38 -6.77
N LYS A 103 -4.90 -12.26 -5.81
CA LYS A 103 -4.00 -12.74 -4.75
C LYS A 103 -2.77 -13.45 -5.32
N THR A 104 -2.99 -14.41 -6.21
CA THR A 104 -1.94 -15.21 -6.84
C THR A 104 -0.92 -14.34 -7.56
N TYR A 105 -1.40 -13.30 -8.26
CA TYR A 105 -0.52 -12.36 -8.95
C TYR A 105 0.27 -11.49 -7.96
N TYR A 106 -0.38 -10.95 -6.93
CA TYR A 106 0.28 -10.15 -5.90
C TYR A 106 1.46 -10.90 -5.27
N PHE A 107 1.23 -12.13 -4.80
CA PHE A 107 2.28 -12.91 -4.14
C PHE A 107 3.32 -13.47 -5.11
N LYS A 108 2.94 -13.80 -6.36
CA LYS A 108 3.92 -14.12 -7.40
C LYS A 108 4.91 -12.96 -7.57
N GLU A 109 4.39 -11.74 -7.66
CA GLU A 109 5.22 -10.54 -7.79
C GLU A 109 6.06 -10.28 -6.54
N THR A 110 5.50 -10.49 -5.34
CA THR A 110 6.26 -10.44 -4.09
C THR A 110 7.48 -11.36 -4.11
N ARG A 111 7.32 -12.62 -4.56
CA ARG A 111 8.43 -13.57 -4.69
C ARG A 111 9.45 -13.14 -5.73
N GLU A 112 9.00 -12.78 -6.93
CA GLU A 112 9.89 -12.33 -8.02
C GLU A 112 10.73 -11.13 -7.59
N ARG A 113 10.13 -10.18 -6.86
CA ARG A 113 10.83 -9.00 -6.32
C ARG A 113 11.83 -9.37 -5.23
N PHE A 114 11.47 -10.28 -4.33
CA PHE A 114 12.37 -10.76 -3.29
C PHE A 114 13.62 -11.40 -3.90
N TYR A 115 13.45 -12.33 -4.85
CA TYR A 115 14.59 -13.03 -5.48
C TYR A 115 15.43 -12.14 -6.40
N SER A 116 14.87 -11.04 -6.90
CA SER A 116 15.59 -10.05 -7.71
C SER A 116 16.20 -8.90 -6.89
N ASN A 117 16.14 -8.95 -5.55
CA ASN A 117 16.58 -7.87 -4.66
C ASN A 117 15.94 -6.51 -5.02
N SER A 118 14.67 -6.53 -5.38
CA SER A 118 13.88 -5.34 -5.67
C SER A 118 13.12 -4.87 -4.42
N THR A 119 12.57 -3.66 -4.47
CA THR A 119 11.57 -3.21 -3.50
C THR A 119 10.31 -4.07 -3.55
N ILE A 120 9.58 -4.08 -2.43
CA ILE A 120 8.28 -4.74 -2.27
C ILE A 120 7.22 -4.23 -3.27
N VAL A 121 6.07 -4.89 -3.33
CA VAL A 121 4.96 -4.50 -4.23
C VAL A 121 4.44 -3.11 -3.85
N GLY A 122 4.82 -2.12 -4.66
CA GLY A 122 4.52 -0.71 -4.41
C GLY A 122 3.06 -0.31 -4.67
N GLY A 123 2.69 0.86 -4.16
CA GLY A 123 1.32 1.39 -4.31
C GLY A 123 0.27 0.48 -3.68
N SER A 124 0.65 -0.23 -2.62
CA SER A 124 -0.19 -1.16 -1.86
C SER A 124 -0.82 -0.45 -0.66
N SER A 125 -2.14 -0.54 -0.54
CA SER A 125 -2.92 -0.06 0.60
C SER A 125 -3.88 -1.16 1.05
N LEU A 126 -3.94 -1.38 2.36
CA LEU A 126 -4.85 -2.29 3.04
C LEU A 126 -6.08 -1.53 3.52
N TYR A 127 -7.26 -2.07 3.26
CA TYR A 127 -8.56 -1.55 3.66
C TYR A 127 -9.19 -2.56 4.63
N ILE A 128 -9.29 -2.22 5.91
CA ILE A 128 -9.96 -3.06 6.92
C ILE A 128 -11.41 -2.62 7.02
N PHE A 129 -12.33 -3.54 6.81
CA PHE A 129 -13.76 -3.25 6.74
C PHE A 129 -14.44 -3.33 8.09
N ASN A 130 -15.40 -2.43 8.31
CA ASN A 130 -16.36 -2.56 9.41
C ASN A 130 -17.43 -3.62 9.06
N ALA A 131 -18.35 -3.87 9.99
CA ALA A 131 -19.38 -4.89 9.81
C ALA A 131 -20.29 -4.66 8.57
N GLU A 132 -20.64 -3.40 8.30
CA GLU A 132 -21.50 -3.03 7.17
C GLU A 132 -20.76 -3.21 5.84
N GLN A 133 -19.51 -2.75 5.75
CA GLN A 133 -18.65 -2.88 4.57
C GLN A 133 -18.29 -4.35 4.29
N LYS A 134 -18.10 -5.16 5.33
CA LYS A 134 -17.92 -6.62 5.20
C LYS A 134 -19.16 -7.27 4.60
N ALA A 135 -20.35 -6.92 5.08
CA ALA A 135 -21.59 -7.44 4.52
C ALA A 135 -21.78 -7.01 3.06
N GLU A 136 -21.52 -5.73 2.73
CA GLU A 136 -21.70 -5.20 1.38
C GLU A 136 -20.69 -5.77 0.37
N SER A 137 -19.45 -6.03 0.81
CA SER A 137 -18.38 -6.58 -0.04
C SER A 137 -18.52 -8.07 -0.36
N GLY A 138 -19.52 -8.76 0.20
CA GLY A 138 -19.71 -10.21 0.02
C GLY A 138 -18.99 -11.06 1.07
N GLY A 139 -18.71 -10.48 2.25
CA GLY A 139 -18.13 -11.20 3.40
C GLY A 139 -16.63 -11.01 3.58
N TYR A 140 -15.97 -10.16 2.80
CA TYR A 140 -14.54 -9.87 2.97
C TYR A 140 -14.28 -9.11 4.26
N ASP A 141 -13.24 -9.49 4.99
CA ASP A 141 -12.79 -8.77 6.18
C ASP A 141 -11.94 -7.55 5.81
N ALA A 142 -11.22 -7.63 4.70
CA ALA A 142 -10.34 -6.57 4.22
C ALA A 142 -10.11 -6.64 2.69
N ALA A 143 -9.46 -5.62 2.14
CA ALA A 143 -8.97 -5.59 0.78
C ALA A 143 -7.55 -5.03 0.69
N ILE A 144 -6.78 -5.50 -0.29
CA ILE A 144 -5.52 -4.90 -0.69
C ILE A 144 -5.69 -4.36 -2.10
N VAL A 145 -5.52 -3.05 -2.25
CA VAL A 145 -5.38 -2.39 -3.55
C VAL A 145 -3.90 -2.18 -3.78
N TYR A 146 -3.37 -2.65 -4.89
CA TYR A 146 -1.94 -2.54 -5.22
C TYR A 146 -1.73 -1.99 -6.62
N TRP A 147 -0.51 -1.48 -6.89
CA TRP A 147 -0.19 -0.70 -8.09
C TRP A 147 -1.06 0.56 -8.26
N SER A 148 -1.61 1.09 -7.17
CA SER A 148 -2.32 2.37 -7.19
C SER A 148 -1.45 3.47 -6.60
N LYS A 149 -1.34 4.59 -7.32
CA LYS A 149 -0.65 5.79 -6.80
C LYS A 149 -1.46 6.53 -5.75
N PHE A 150 -2.79 6.37 -5.77
CA PHE A 150 -3.71 7.05 -4.88
C PHE A 150 -4.57 6.02 -4.14
N SER A 151 -4.82 6.27 -2.87
CA SER A 151 -5.81 5.51 -2.11
C SER A 151 -7.19 5.80 -2.70
N LEU A 152 -7.90 4.73 -3.05
CA LEU A 152 -9.29 4.79 -3.49
C LEU A 152 -10.20 5.04 -2.28
N PRO A 153 -11.36 5.70 -2.46
CA PRO A 153 -12.42 5.70 -1.45
C PRO A 153 -12.81 4.27 -1.07
N ILE A 154 -13.07 4.03 0.21
CA ILE A 154 -13.35 2.69 0.72
C ILE A 154 -14.65 2.12 0.13
N GLU A 155 -15.63 2.96 -0.15
CA GLU A 155 -16.90 2.62 -0.78
C GLU A 155 -16.68 2.05 -2.19
N ASP A 156 -15.71 2.58 -2.93
CA ASP A 156 -15.37 2.09 -4.27
C ASP A 156 -14.65 0.74 -4.20
N VAL A 157 -13.83 0.53 -3.18
CA VAL A 157 -13.17 -0.76 -2.91
C VAL A 157 -14.21 -1.83 -2.59
N VAL A 158 -15.16 -1.54 -1.69
CA VAL A 158 -16.27 -2.42 -1.33
C VAL A 158 -17.11 -2.80 -2.56
N LYS A 159 -17.48 -1.81 -3.38
CA LYS A 159 -18.25 -2.05 -4.63
C LYS A 159 -17.49 -2.90 -5.64
N ARG A 160 -16.17 -2.78 -5.73
CA ARG A 160 -15.34 -3.61 -6.63
C ARG A 160 -15.33 -5.07 -6.19
N LEU A 161 -15.26 -5.33 -4.88
CA LEU A 161 -15.30 -6.71 -4.36
C LEU A 161 -16.65 -7.38 -4.57
N LYS A 162 -17.76 -6.64 -4.43
CA LYS A 162 -19.11 -7.16 -4.67
C LYS A 162 -19.32 -7.68 -6.10
N LYS A 163 -18.54 -7.19 -7.08
CA LYS A 163 -18.65 -7.59 -8.49
C LYS A 163 -17.90 -8.88 -8.82
N HIS A 164 -17.15 -9.43 -7.88
CA HIS A 164 -16.37 -10.66 -8.03
C HIS A 164 -17.05 -11.84 -7.34
#